data_AF-A0ABD5WHN2-F1
#
_entry.id   AF-A0ABD5WHN2-F1
#
_cell.length_a   1.000
_cell.length_b   1.000
_cell.length_c   1.000
_cell.angle_alpha   90.00
_cell.angle_beta   90.00
_cell.angle_gamma   90.00
#
_symmetry.space_group_name_H-M   'P 1'
#
loop_
_entity.id
_entity.type
_entity.pdbx_description
1 polymer ?
#
loop_
_entity_poly.entity_id
_entity_poly.type
_entity_poly.pdbx_seq_one_letter_code
_entity_poly.pdbx_strand_id
1 'polypeptide(L)'
;MIRERLRRPVRQIRADLRDRRARFAWAAMALWSLLVAALHFGGLAYDVYTAVPWWDLLTHSMSGFGVAALLWLSYCRPVRARAAPLWLVPTVFLIGVGFEVYEYLFKSFWWEWSLRYYAVDTAVDLVLDAAGAAVVVAGHVAVRSLAPAWPESESSGQSEPTAPSDSVEG
;
A
#
# COMPACT_ATOMS: atom_id res chain seq x y z
N MET A 1 -14.77 -7.83 21.80
CA MET A 1 -13.41 -7.69 21.22
C MET A 1 -13.39 -7.45 19.70
N ILE A 2 -14.16 -8.15 18.85
CA ILE A 2 -14.13 -7.96 17.37
C ILE A 2 -14.63 -6.56 16.93
N ARG A 3 -15.66 -6.01 17.59
CA ARG A 3 -16.25 -4.69 17.26
C ARG A 3 -15.31 -3.50 17.45
N GLU A 4 -14.27 -3.61 18.28
CA GLU A 4 -13.31 -2.51 18.51
C GLU A 4 -12.23 -2.43 17.44
N ARG A 5 -11.87 -3.55 16.80
CA ARG A 5 -10.88 -3.55 15.71
C ARG A 5 -11.43 -2.94 14.42
N LEU A 6 -12.71 -3.16 14.11
CA LEU A 6 -13.37 -2.62 12.92
C LEU A 6 -13.59 -1.09 12.97
N ARG A 7 -13.61 -0.48 14.16
CA ARG A 7 -13.80 0.99 14.30
C ARG A 7 -12.51 1.79 14.10
N ARG A 8 -11.35 1.13 14.08
CA ARG A 8 -10.04 1.79 13.93
C ARG A 8 -9.86 2.47 12.57
N PRO A 9 -10.12 1.85 11.41
CA PRO A 9 -9.91 2.51 10.13
C PRO A 9 -10.80 3.75 9.93
N VAL A 10 -12.08 3.71 10.33
CA VAL A 10 -12.98 4.86 10.21
C VAL A 10 -12.52 6.04 11.07
N ARG A 11 -12.06 5.79 12.30
CA ARG A 11 -11.50 6.83 13.17
C ARG A 11 -10.19 7.38 12.61
N GLN A 12 -9.36 6.52 12.03
CA GLN A 12 -8.10 6.91 11.40
C GLN A 12 -8.33 7.82 10.20
N ILE A 13 -9.23 7.44 9.28
CA ILE A 13 -9.55 8.26 8.11
C ILE A 13 -10.01 9.66 8.56
N ARG A 14 -10.88 9.74 9.57
CA ARG A 14 -11.31 11.04 10.12
C ARG A 14 -10.16 11.87 10.70
N ALA A 15 -9.17 11.22 11.33
CA ALA A 15 -7.97 11.88 11.84
C ALA A 15 -7.05 12.34 10.69
N ASP A 16 -6.83 11.48 9.69
CA ASP A 16 -6.05 11.76 8.49
C ASP A 16 -6.62 12.94 7.70
N LEU A 17 -7.94 13.08 7.64
CA LEU A 17 -8.58 14.23 6.98
C LEU A 17 -8.25 15.57 7.67
N ARG A 18 -7.75 15.57 8.91
CA ARG A 18 -7.28 16.79 9.59
C ARG A 18 -5.81 17.10 9.28
N ASP A 19 -5.00 16.11 8.91
CA ASP A 19 -3.60 16.28 8.50
C ASP A 19 -3.47 16.60 7.00
N ARG A 20 -2.71 17.65 6.65
CA ARG A 20 -2.59 18.09 5.24
C ARG A 20 -1.92 17.04 4.35
N ARG A 21 -0.89 16.35 4.86
CA ARG A 21 -0.15 15.34 4.08
C ARG A 21 -1.01 14.09 3.86
N ALA A 22 -1.76 13.68 4.87
CA ALA A 22 -2.68 12.57 4.77
C ALA A 22 -3.88 12.87 3.86
N ARG A 23 -4.46 14.08 3.91
CA ARG A 23 -5.45 14.52 2.92
C ARG A 23 -4.92 14.39 1.49
N PHE A 24 -3.69 14.84 1.24
CA PHE A 24 -3.09 14.73 -0.09
C PHE A 24 -2.93 13.27 -0.52
N ALA A 25 -2.48 12.38 0.37
CA ALA A 25 -2.36 10.95 0.08
C ALA A 25 -3.73 10.31 -0.26
N TRP A 26 -4.78 10.64 0.50
CA TRP A 26 -6.14 10.19 0.21
C TRP A 26 -6.68 10.74 -1.11
N ALA A 27 -6.42 12.01 -1.43
CA ALA A 27 -6.82 12.60 -2.70
C ALA A 27 -6.09 11.97 -3.89
N ALA A 28 -4.77 11.75 -3.77
CA ALA A 28 -3.98 11.05 -4.78
C ALA A 28 -4.47 9.61 -4.98
N MET A 29 -4.80 8.91 -3.89
CA MET A 29 -5.38 7.57 -3.96
C MET A 29 -6.75 7.57 -4.65
N ALA A 30 -7.63 8.53 -4.33
CA ALA A 30 -8.93 8.65 -4.99
C ALA A 30 -8.77 8.92 -6.50
N LEU A 31 -7.87 9.83 -6.89
CA LEU A 31 -7.58 10.11 -8.30
C LEU A 31 -7.00 8.88 -9.02
N TRP A 32 -6.09 8.16 -8.38
CA TRP A 32 -5.55 6.92 -8.92
C TRP A 32 -6.63 5.86 -9.13
N SER A 33 -7.51 5.65 -8.14
CA SER A 33 -8.64 4.73 -8.27
C SER A 33 -9.56 5.11 -9.42
N LEU A 34 -9.85 6.41 -9.60
CA LEU A 34 -10.65 6.90 -10.73
C LEU A 34 -9.94 6.66 -12.07
N LEU A 35 -8.64 6.89 -12.15
CA LEU A 35 -7.84 6.63 -13.34
C LEU A 35 -7.87 5.14 -13.70
N VAL A 36 -7.57 4.25 -12.75
CA VAL A 36 -7.57 2.79 -12.99
C VAL A 36 -8.95 2.31 -13.40
N ALA A 37 -10.01 2.79 -12.75
CA ALA A 37 -11.38 2.47 -13.14
C ALA A 37 -11.69 2.96 -14.57
N ALA A 38 -11.30 4.20 -14.92
CA ALA A 38 -11.49 4.72 -16.26
C ALA A 38 -10.72 3.94 -17.32
N LEU A 39 -9.49 3.49 -17.03
CA LEU A 39 -8.70 2.65 -17.91
C LEU A 39 -9.34 1.27 -18.10
N HIS A 40 -9.78 0.62 -17.03
CA HIS A 40 -10.43 -0.69 -17.10
C HIS A 40 -11.77 -0.62 -17.85
N PHE A 41 -12.69 0.23 -17.40
CA PHE A 41 -14.00 0.35 -18.04
C PHE A 41 -13.93 0.95 -19.44
N GLY A 42 -13.02 1.88 -19.68
CA GLY A 42 -12.72 2.39 -21.02
C GLY A 42 -12.16 1.29 -21.92
N GLY A 43 -11.24 0.47 -21.39
CA GLY A 43 -10.68 -0.67 -22.11
C GLY A 43 -11.75 -1.67 -22.55
N LEU A 44 -12.73 -1.94 -21.69
CA LEU A 44 -13.89 -2.77 -22.02
C LEU A 44 -14.84 -2.09 -23.01
N ALA A 45 -15.11 -0.79 -22.86
CA ALA A 45 -16.07 -0.07 -23.70
C ALA A 45 -15.58 0.16 -25.14
N TYR A 46 -14.26 0.18 -25.35
CA TYR A 46 -13.63 0.45 -26.65
C TYR A 46 -12.80 -0.74 -27.18
N ASP A 47 -13.03 -1.95 -26.65
CA ASP A 47 -12.34 -3.19 -27.05
C ASP A 47 -10.80 -3.13 -27.02
N VAL A 48 -10.23 -2.26 -26.17
CA VAL A 48 -8.78 -2.03 -26.08
C VAL A 48 -8.04 -3.29 -25.62
N TYR A 49 -8.66 -4.09 -24.75
CA TYR A 49 -8.09 -5.37 -24.29
C TYR A 49 -7.77 -6.34 -25.43
N THR A 50 -8.53 -6.26 -26.54
CA THR A 50 -8.26 -7.10 -27.73
C THR A 50 -7.25 -6.47 -28.68
N ALA A 51 -7.18 -5.13 -28.71
CA ALA A 51 -6.34 -4.38 -29.64
C ALA A 51 -4.91 -4.11 -29.11
N VAL A 52 -4.75 -4.01 -27.79
CA VAL A 52 -3.50 -3.57 -27.14
C VAL A 52 -3.07 -4.59 -26.09
N PRO A 53 -2.17 -5.53 -26.42
CA PRO A 53 -1.85 -6.68 -25.56
C PRO A 53 -1.25 -6.34 -24.19
N TRP A 54 -0.61 -5.18 -24.03
CA TRP A 54 -0.04 -4.76 -22.75
C TRP A 54 -1.05 -4.02 -21.86
N TRP A 55 -2.23 -3.67 -22.39
CA TRP A 55 -3.24 -2.91 -21.66
C TRP A 55 -3.67 -3.63 -20.39
N ASP A 56 -3.87 -4.94 -20.53
CA ASP A 56 -4.29 -5.82 -19.46
C ASP A 56 -3.26 -5.88 -18.31
N LEU A 57 -2.01 -6.15 -18.68
CA LEU A 57 -0.85 -6.14 -17.77
C LEU A 57 -0.71 -4.81 -17.02
N LEU A 58 -0.95 -3.68 -17.72
CA LEU A 58 -0.93 -2.35 -17.10
C LEU A 58 -2.06 -2.23 -16.08
N THR A 59 -3.29 -2.59 -16.44
CA THR A 59 -4.44 -2.46 -15.55
C THR A 59 -4.31 -3.34 -14.30
N HIS A 60 -3.79 -4.57 -14.44
CA HIS A 60 -3.48 -5.44 -13.29
C HIS A 60 -2.41 -4.81 -12.39
N SER A 61 -1.28 -4.41 -12.96
CA SER A 61 -0.21 -3.75 -12.18
C SER A 61 -0.69 -2.50 -11.42
N MET A 62 -1.47 -1.64 -12.09
CA MET A 62 -1.98 -0.41 -11.48
C MET A 62 -3.05 -0.68 -10.42
N SER A 63 -3.88 -1.70 -10.62
CA SER A 63 -4.90 -2.11 -9.66
C SER A 63 -4.26 -2.72 -8.42
N GLY A 64 -3.28 -3.62 -8.57
CA GLY A 64 -2.51 -4.21 -7.48
C GLY A 64 -1.76 -3.16 -6.65
N PHE A 65 -1.13 -2.18 -7.31
CA PHE A 65 -0.55 -1.01 -6.64
C PHE A 65 -1.61 -0.23 -5.85
N GLY A 66 -2.75 0.06 -6.47
CA GLY A 66 -3.83 0.84 -5.85
C GLY A 66 -4.44 0.16 -4.63
N VAL A 67 -4.72 -1.13 -4.72
CA VAL A 67 -5.22 -1.94 -3.60
C VAL A 67 -4.20 -1.98 -2.46
N ALA A 68 -2.93 -2.23 -2.77
CA ALA A 68 -1.87 -2.22 -1.76
C ALA A 68 -1.69 -0.85 -1.09
N ALA A 69 -1.72 0.24 -1.85
CA ALA A 69 -1.63 1.60 -1.34
C ALA A 69 -2.81 1.95 -0.43
N LEU A 70 -4.03 1.56 -0.81
CA LEU A 70 -5.23 1.74 0.00
C LEU A 70 -5.15 0.98 1.31
N LEU A 71 -4.75 -0.29 1.27
CA LEU A 71 -4.53 -1.12 2.46
C LEU A 71 -3.43 -0.53 3.35
N TRP A 72 -2.34 -0.04 2.76
CA TRP A 72 -1.25 0.60 3.48
C TRP A 72 -1.71 1.88 4.20
N LEU A 73 -2.43 2.76 3.50
CA LEU A 73 -2.99 3.99 4.09
C LEU A 73 -3.96 3.67 5.24
N SER A 74 -4.79 2.64 5.07
CA SER A 74 -5.85 2.29 6.01
C SER A 74 -5.33 1.56 7.26
N TYR A 75 -4.29 0.72 7.12
CA TYR A 75 -3.88 -0.22 8.17
C TYR A 75 -2.41 -0.09 8.59
N CYS A 76 -1.50 0.33 7.72
CA CYS A 76 -0.07 0.40 8.04
C CYS A 76 0.34 1.76 8.62
N ARG A 77 -0.25 2.85 8.13
CA ARG A 77 0.11 4.21 8.58
C ARG A 77 -0.03 4.45 10.10
N PRO A 78 -1.08 3.97 10.79
CA PRO A 78 -1.20 4.10 12.24
C PRO A 78 -0.37 3.07 13.03
N VAL A 79 0.02 1.95 12.41
CA VAL A 79 0.89 0.98 13.04
C VAL A 79 2.32 1.50 12.90
N ARG A 80 2.90 1.97 14.01
CA ARG A 80 4.35 2.15 14.18
C ARG A 80 5.06 0.80 14.03
N ALA A 81 5.06 0.18 12.86
CA ALA A 81 5.74 -1.09 12.65
C ALA A 81 7.09 -0.79 12.06
N ARG A 82 8.16 -1.05 12.81
CA ARG A 82 9.53 -1.16 12.27
C ARG A 82 9.64 -2.20 11.14
N ALA A 83 8.66 -3.08 10.99
CA ALA A 83 8.60 -4.12 9.98
C ALA A 83 8.01 -3.65 8.65
N ALA A 84 8.57 -4.14 7.55
CA ALA A 84 7.99 -3.98 6.22
C ALA A 84 6.59 -4.62 6.18
N PRO A 85 5.61 -4.01 5.48
CA PRO A 85 4.25 -4.53 5.39
C PRO A 85 4.17 -5.70 4.39
N LEU A 86 4.96 -6.75 4.62
CA LEU A 86 5.09 -7.91 3.73
C LEU A 86 3.76 -8.65 3.52
N TRP A 87 2.81 -8.48 4.44
CA TRP A 87 1.46 -9.04 4.31
C TRP A 87 0.65 -8.43 3.16
N LEU A 88 1.03 -7.25 2.65
CA LEU A 88 0.31 -6.59 1.54
C LEU A 88 0.34 -7.45 0.28
N VAL A 89 1.51 -7.98 -0.10
CA VAL A 89 1.67 -8.77 -1.33
C VAL A 89 0.76 -10.01 -1.35
N PRO A 90 0.80 -10.93 -0.36
CA PRO A 90 -0.10 -12.08 -0.35
C PRO A 90 -1.57 -11.67 -0.19
N THR A 91 -1.87 -10.55 0.46
CA THR A 91 -3.26 -10.06 0.56
C THR A 91 -3.78 -9.57 -0.79
N VAL A 92 -2.99 -8.79 -1.53
CA VAL A 92 -3.35 -8.33 -2.88
C VAL A 92 -3.45 -9.51 -3.84
N PHE A 93 -2.53 -10.47 -3.78
CA PHE A 93 -2.60 -11.71 -4.57
C PHE A 93 -3.92 -12.45 -4.32
N LEU A 94 -4.34 -12.62 -3.07
CA LEU A 94 -5.61 -13.28 -2.74
C LEU A 94 -6.84 -12.49 -3.21
N ILE A 95 -6.77 -11.16 -3.21
CA ILE A 95 -7.82 -10.31 -3.78
C ILE A 95 -7.88 -10.52 -5.30
N GLY A 96 -6.73 -10.55 -5.97
CA GLY A 96 -6.61 -10.88 -7.40
C GLY A 96 -7.23 -12.24 -7.72
N VAL A 97 -6.92 -13.28 -6.95
CA VAL A 97 -7.55 -14.61 -7.12
C VAL A 97 -9.07 -14.54 -7.03
N GLY A 98 -9.60 -13.73 -6.11
CA GLY A 98 -11.04 -13.50 -6.02
C GLY A 98 -11.62 -12.80 -7.24
N PHE A 99 -10.87 -11.88 -7.86
CA PHE A 99 -11.27 -11.19 -9.07
C PHE A 99 -11.26 -12.13 -10.29
N GLU A 100 -10.21 -12.93 -10.46
CA GLU A 100 -10.11 -13.97 -11.50
C GLU A 100 -11.27 -14.96 -11.44
N VAL A 101 -11.61 -15.44 -10.24
CA VAL A 101 -12.77 -16.32 -10.04
C VAL A 101 -14.07 -15.60 -10.41
N TYR A 102 -14.21 -14.31 -10.09
CA TYR A 102 -15.35 -13.52 -10.52
C TYR A 102 -15.41 -13.42 -12.05
N GLU A 103 -14.30 -13.17 -12.74
CA GLU A 103 -14.29 -13.08 -14.20
C GLU A 103 -14.65 -14.40 -14.85
N TYR A 104 -14.07 -15.51 -14.36
CA TYR A 104 -14.41 -16.85 -14.80
C TYR A 104 -15.92 -17.12 -14.70
N LEU A 105 -16.53 -16.75 -13.57
CA LEU A 105 -17.95 -17.07 -13.32
C LEU A 105 -18.93 -16.14 -14.02
N PHE A 106 -18.56 -14.87 -14.26
CA PHE A 106 -19.53 -13.83 -14.64
C PHE A 106 -19.20 -13.09 -15.94
N LYS A 107 -18.07 -13.37 -16.59
CA LYS A 107 -17.68 -12.76 -17.87
C LYS A 107 -17.66 -13.80 -18.98
N SER A 108 -17.82 -13.33 -20.22
CA SER A 108 -17.92 -14.18 -21.41
C SER A 108 -16.72 -14.08 -22.36
N PHE A 109 -15.79 -13.15 -22.13
CA PHE A 109 -14.67 -12.91 -23.04
C PHE A 109 -13.76 -14.13 -23.21
N TRP A 110 -13.68 -15.00 -22.20
CA TRP A 110 -12.82 -16.18 -22.20
C TRP A 110 -13.46 -17.41 -22.85
N TRP A 111 -14.75 -17.38 -23.25
CA TRP A 111 -15.45 -18.58 -23.73
C TRP A 111 -14.85 -19.20 -25.00
N GLU A 112 -14.20 -18.40 -25.82
CA GLU A 112 -13.51 -18.87 -27.03
C GLU A 112 -12.07 -19.33 -26.75
N TRP A 113 -11.57 -19.12 -25.53
CA TRP A 113 -10.20 -19.46 -25.16
C TRP A 113 -10.07 -20.92 -24.76
N SER A 114 -8.89 -21.49 -25.04
CA SER A 114 -8.53 -22.76 -24.41
C SER A 114 -8.33 -22.57 -22.90
N LEU A 115 -8.68 -23.58 -22.10
CA LEU A 115 -8.45 -23.55 -20.65
C LEU A 115 -6.99 -23.26 -20.28
N ARG A 116 -6.05 -23.77 -21.10
CA ARG A 116 -4.61 -23.51 -20.92
C ARG A 116 -4.28 -22.04 -21.11
N TYR A 117 -4.84 -21.40 -22.14
CA TYR A 117 -4.60 -19.99 -22.40
C TYR A 117 -5.12 -19.14 -21.24
N TYR A 118 -6.38 -19.35 -20.85
CA TYR A 118 -6.98 -18.69 -19.70
C TYR A 118 -6.16 -18.87 -18.41
N ALA A 119 -5.71 -20.10 -18.10
CA ALA A 119 -4.92 -20.35 -16.90
C ALA A 119 -3.55 -19.65 -16.91
N VAL A 120 -2.94 -19.47 -18.08
CA VAL A 120 -1.68 -18.72 -18.20
C VAL A 120 -1.91 -17.22 -18.02
N ASP A 121 -2.97 -16.69 -18.65
CA ASP A 121 -3.40 -15.30 -18.53
C ASP A 121 -3.64 -14.93 -17.07
N THR A 122 -4.55 -15.65 -16.40
CA THR A 122 -4.81 -15.53 -14.96
C THR A 122 -3.55 -15.61 -14.11
N ALA A 123 -2.62 -16.52 -14.42
CA ALA A 123 -1.38 -16.64 -13.65
C ALA A 123 -0.48 -15.41 -13.82
N VAL A 124 -0.44 -14.83 -15.02
CA VAL A 124 0.27 -13.59 -15.32
C VAL A 124 -0.40 -12.44 -14.55
N ASP A 125 -1.71 -12.30 -14.62
CA ASP A 125 -2.48 -11.23 -13.95
C ASP A 125 -2.24 -11.19 -12.45
N LEU A 126 -2.28 -12.35 -11.79
CA LEU A 126 -1.96 -12.47 -10.37
C LEU A 126 -0.52 -12.06 -10.04
N VAL A 127 0.43 -12.32 -10.94
CA VAL A 127 1.82 -11.87 -10.79
C VAL A 127 1.91 -10.35 -10.94
N LEU A 128 1.19 -9.75 -11.89
CA LEU A 128 1.21 -8.30 -12.11
C LEU A 128 0.52 -7.56 -10.95
N ASP A 129 -0.58 -8.08 -10.40
CA ASP A 129 -1.21 -7.57 -9.18
C ASP A 129 -0.23 -7.59 -7.99
N ALA A 130 0.45 -8.73 -7.79
CA ALA A 130 1.45 -8.88 -6.74
C ALA A 130 2.67 -7.96 -6.96
N ALA A 131 3.09 -7.75 -8.21
CA ALA A 131 4.18 -6.85 -8.56
C ALA A 131 3.81 -5.39 -8.22
N GLY A 132 2.60 -4.95 -8.54
CA GLY A 132 2.08 -3.65 -8.15
C GLY A 132 2.10 -3.44 -6.63
N ALA A 133 1.71 -4.47 -5.86
CA ALA A 133 1.80 -4.45 -4.41
C ALA A 133 3.25 -4.40 -3.89
N ALA A 134 4.16 -5.14 -4.53
CA ALA A 134 5.58 -5.15 -4.18
C ALA A 134 6.23 -3.76 -4.33
N VAL A 135 5.81 -2.97 -5.33
CA VAL A 135 6.26 -1.57 -5.49
C VAL A 135 5.91 -0.72 -4.27
N VAL A 136 4.71 -0.88 -3.70
CA VAL A 136 4.29 -0.17 -2.47
C VAL A 136 5.17 -0.56 -1.28
N VAL A 137 5.45 -1.87 -1.13
CA VAL A 137 6.32 -2.38 -0.07
C VAL A 137 7.75 -1.84 -0.24
N ALA A 138 8.29 -1.89 -1.45
CA ALA A 138 9.63 -1.39 -1.77
C ALA A 138 9.74 0.11 -1.50
N GLY A 139 8.76 0.91 -1.93
CA GLY A 139 8.71 2.34 -1.64
C GLY A 139 8.67 2.64 -0.14
N HIS A 140 7.91 1.87 0.63
CA HIS A 140 7.90 1.98 2.09
C HIS A 140 9.28 1.70 2.70
N VAL A 141 9.95 0.62 2.28
CA VAL A 141 11.29 0.27 2.75
C VAL A 141 12.31 1.34 2.36
N ALA A 142 12.30 1.81 1.12
CA ALA A 142 13.22 2.83 0.62
C ALA A 142 13.11 4.15 1.41
N VAL A 143 11.88 4.65 1.61
CA VAL A 143 11.64 5.88 2.39
C VAL A 143 12.18 5.74 3.82
N ARG A 144 12.12 4.55 4.40
CA ARG A 144 12.67 4.30 5.74
C ARG A 144 14.18 4.23 5.77
N SER A 145 14.79 3.56 4.79
CA SER A 145 16.24 3.46 4.69
C SER A 145 16.90 4.83 4.47
N LEU A 146 16.16 5.76 3.86
CA LEU A 146 16.60 7.14 3.59
C LEU A 146 16.27 8.13 4.72
N ALA A 147 15.47 7.73 5.71
CA ALA A 147 15.19 8.60 6.85
C ALA A 147 16.46 8.67 7.73
N PRO A 148 17.05 9.86 7.93
CA PRO A 148 18.30 9.98 8.68
C PRO A 148 18.13 9.39 10.08
N ALA A 149 19.07 8.53 10.47
CA ALA A 149 19.26 8.18 11.87
C ALA A 149 19.58 9.48 12.59
N TRP A 150 18.59 10.06 13.25
CA TRP A 150 18.82 11.21 14.12
C TRP A 150 19.89 10.78 15.13
N PRO A 151 21.07 11.42 15.17
CA PRO A 151 22.01 11.17 16.25
C PRO A 151 21.28 11.51 17.53
N GLU A 152 21.22 10.57 18.47
CA GLU A 152 20.94 10.89 19.87
C GLU A 152 22.12 11.76 20.35
N SER A 153 22.11 13.04 19.98
CA SER A 153 23.08 14.01 20.45
C SER A 153 22.77 14.28 21.92
N GLU A 154 23.63 13.74 22.77
CA GLU A 154 24.22 14.45 23.91
C GLU A 154 23.22 15.10 24.87
N SER A 155 22.76 14.33 25.85
CA SER A 155 22.20 14.88 27.11
C SER A 155 22.98 14.44 28.36
N SER A 156 24.24 14.04 28.23
CA SER A 156 25.12 13.78 29.38
C SER A 156 26.20 14.86 29.56
N GLY A 157 25.91 16.08 29.11
CA GLY A 157 26.64 17.29 29.50
C GLY A 157 26.01 17.95 30.72
N GLN A 158 25.90 17.22 31.84
CA GLN A 158 25.69 17.83 33.15
C GLN A 158 27.07 17.93 33.80
N SER A 159 27.78 19.02 33.51
CA SER A 159 28.87 19.48 34.34
C SER A 159 28.28 19.86 35.70
N GLU A 160 28.47 18.99 36.69
CA GLU A 160 28.29 19.31 38.11
C GLU A 160 29.06 20.61 38.44
N PRO A 161 28.42 21.60 39.08
CA PRO A 161 29.15 22.69 39.70
C PRO A 161 29.88 22.13 40.93
N THR A 162 31.20 22.13 40.89
CA THR A 162 32.07 21.92 42.06
C THR A 162 31.68 22.88 43.17
N ALA A 163 31.21 22.35 44.30
CA ALA A 163 30.97 23.13 45.52
C ALA A 163 32.31 23.54 46.16
N PRO A 164 32.42 24.74 46.75
CA PRO A 164 33.62 25.14 47.49
C PRO A 164 33.71 24.37 48.81
N SER A 165 34.87 23.79 49.06
CA SER A 165 35.28 23.28 50.37
C SER A 165 35.63 24.45 51.28
N ASP A 166 34.77 24.77 52.25
CA ASP A 166 35.14 25.60 53.39
C ASP A 166 35.05 24.76 54.67
N SER A 167 36.22 24.27 55.06
CA SER A 167 36.54 23.83 56.42
C SER A 167 37.35 24.93 57.09
N VAL A 168 36.79 25.63 58.08
CA VAL A 168 37.58 26.28 59.15
C VAL A 168 36.80 26.24 60.47
N GLU A 169 37.35 25.39 61.35
CA GLU A 169 37.50 25.44 62.81
C GLU A 169 36.75 26.48 63.67
N GLY A 170 36.25 25.99 64.82
CA GLY A 170 35.76 26.73 65.97
C GLY A 170 35.05 25.83 66.98
#